data_AF-A0A423U9I3-F1
#
_entry.id   AF-A0A423U9I3-F1
#
_cell.length_a   1.000
_cell.length_b   1.000
_cell.length_c   1.000
_cell.angle_alpha   90.00
_cell.angle_beta   90.00
_cell.angle_gamma   90.00
#
_symmetry.space_group_name_H-M   'P 1'
#
loop_
_entity.id
_entity.type
_entity.pdbx_description
1 polymer ?
#
loop_
_entity_poly.entity_id
_entity_poly.type
_entity_poly.pdbx_seq_one_letter_code
_entity_poly.pdbx_strand_id
1 'polypeptide(L)'
;MEGNKTVERADILEYLAFSTYMQGNIRQALKLTDELLEERPNHQRAQGNKVYYEEALQQQKTQKRGELGDFMDEDATAVEKEYTISESMGEVEKWQIERQAYERLCRGEGKLSPEMLLKLHCFYKTGPSAYLRLSPVKTEIAHIHPTIYIFHDILADSEISDIKELATPKFKRATVQNYKTGELETASYRISKSSWLKAEDSKTVEKVNQRIEVITGLNMQTAEELQVANYGIGGHYEPHFDYARREEKDAFKSLGTGNRIATFLFYMSDVDAGGATVFPQLELSLWPKKGTAAFWHNLHPSGEGDTLTRHAACPVLVGTKWVSNKWIHERGQEFRRPCELDPRAL
;
A
#
# COMPACT_ATOMS: atom_id res chain seq x y z
N MET A 1 -20.21 -10.27 25.29
CA MET A 1 -20.81 -8.98 25.65
C MET A 1 -19.84 -7.91 25.19
N GLU A 2 -20.06 -7.37 24.00
CA GLU A 2 -19.29 -6.26 23.46
C GLU A 2 -19.58 -5.03 24.32
N GLY A 3 -18.59 -4.59 25.10
CA GLY A 3 -18.64 -3.28 25.72
C GLY A 3 -18.64 -2.24 24.60
N ASN A 4 -19.68 -1.44 24.54
CA ASN A 4 -19.88 -0.36 23.57
C ASN A 4 -18.77 0.71 23.77
N LYS A 5 -17.55 0.44 23.29
CA LYS A 5 -16.44 1.40 23.33
C LYS A 5 -16.67 2.43 22.24
N THR A 6 -17.25 3.55 22.64
CA THR A 6 -17.35 4.76 21.82
C THR A 6 -15.95 5.24 21.42
N VAL A 7 -15.81 5.66 20.17
CA VAL A 7 -14.58 6.29 19.65
C VAL A 7 -14.30 7.56 20.46
N GLU A 8 -13.04 7.76 20.89
CA GLU A 8 -12.67 8.96 21.64
C GLU A 8 -12.68 10.19 20.72
N ARG A 9 -13.08 11.34 21.27
CA ARG A 9 -13.16 12.60 20.51
C ARG A 9 -11.83 12.96 19.86
N ALA A 10 -10.71 12.75 20.55
CA ALA A 10 -9.37 12.92 20.00
C ALA A 10 -9.13 12.10 18.72
N ASP A 11 -9.62 10.86 18.65
CA ASP A 11 -9.44 10.02 17.47
C ASP A 11 -10.29 10.56 16.29
N ILE A 12 -11.51 11.05 16.58
CA ILE A 12 -12.36 11.70 15.57
C ILE A 12 -11.70 12.97 15.03
N LEU A 13 -11.13 13.81 15.91
CA LEU A 13 -10.44 15.04 15.52
C LEU A 13 -9.21 14.75 14.67
N GLU A 14 -8.46 13.69 14.97
CA GLU A 14 -7.32 13.26 14.16
C GLU A 14 -7.73 12.96 12.72
N TYR A 15 -8.79 12.16 12.53
CA TYR A 15 -9.31 11.82 11.21
C TYR A 15 -9.91 13.04 10.49
N LEU A 16 -10.71 13.84 11.21
CA LEU A 16 -11.40 14.98 10.63
C LEU A 16 -10.42 16.07 10.19
N ALA A 17 -9.39 16.36 10.99
CA ALA A 17 -8.35 17.33 10.65
C ALA A 17 -7.64 16.94 9.34
N PHE A 18 -7.24 15.67 9.22
CA PHE A 18 -6.58 15.16 8.03
C PHE A 18 -7.50 15.16 6.80
N SER A 19 -8.73 14.65 6.92
CA SER A 19 -9.69 14.65 5.82
C SER A 19 -10.03 16.08 5.33
N THR A 20 -10.15 17.02 6.26
CA THR A 20 -10.42 18.43 5.94
C THR A 20 -9.24 19.09 5.19
N TYR A 21 -8.01 18.71 5.55
CA TYR A 21 -6.82 19.15 4.81
C TYR A 21 -6.83 18.60 3.37
N MET A 22 -7.14 17.32 3.20
CA MET A 22 -7.19 16.68 1.88
C MET A 22 -8.28 17.26 0.97
N GLN A 23 -9.32 17.87 1.54
CA GLN A 23 -10.35 18.63 0.82
C GLN A 23 -9.90 20.06 0.42
N GLY A 24 -8.66 20.45 0.74
CA GLY A 24 -8.10 21.78 0.45
C GLY A 24 -8.48 22.86 1.46
N ASN A 25 -9.21 22.53 2.53
CA ASN A 25 -9.60 23.49 3.56
C ASN A 25 -8.56 23.54 4.69
N ILE A 26 -7.39 24.09 4.37
CA ILE A 26 -6.21 24.11 5.26
C ILE A 26 -6.50 24.84 6.59
N ARG A 27 -7.29 25.92 6.57
CA ARG A 27 -7.64 26.69 7.78
C ARG A 27 -8.47 25.87 8.76
N GLN A 28 -9.46 25.14 8.25
CA GLN A 28 -10.30 24.30 9.10
C GLN A 28 -9.54 23.07 9.60
N ALA A 29 -8.65 22.51 8.78
CA ALA A 29 -7.75 21.43 9.20
C ALA A 29 -6.82 21.85 10.35
N LEU A 30 -6.24 23.06 10.27
CA LEU A 30 -5.40 23.61 11.33
C LEU A 30 -6.20 23.79 12.63
N LYS A 31 -7.41 24.35 12.55
CA LYS A 31 -8.30 24.50 13.71
C LYS A 31 -8.61 23.16 14.39
N LEU A 32 -8.95 22.14 13.62
CA LEU A 32 -9.22 20.80 14.15
C LEU A 32 -7.96 20.14 14.75
N THR A 33 -6.78 20.46 14.20
CA THR A 33 -5.49 20.00 14.74
C THR A 33 -5.15 20.70 16.05
N ASP A 34 -5.44 21.98 16.18
CA ASP A 34 -5.28 22.72 17.44
C ASP A 34 -6.23 22.17 18.52
N GLU A 35 -7.50 21.92 18.18
CA GLU A 35 -8.46 21.29 19.11
C GLU A 35 -8.00 19.89 19.56
N LEU A 36 -7.31 19.14 18.69
CA LEU A 36 -6.70 17.85 19.05
C LEU A 36 -5.51 18.03 20.00
N LEU A 37 -4.67 19.04 19.78
CA LEU A 37 -3.51 19.32 20.62
C LEU A 37 -3.90 19.88 21.99
N GLU A 38 -5.04 20.55 22.12
CA GLU A 38 -5.60 20.92 23.42
C GLU A 38 -6.00 19.68 24.24
N GLU A 39 -6.58 18.67 23.59
CA GLU A 39 -7.02 17.42 24.24
C GLU A 39 -5.86 16.45 24.48
N ARG A 40 -4.91 16.37 23.55
CA ARG A 40 -3.70 15.52 23.63
C ARG A 40 -2.46 16.33 23.24
N PRO A 41 -1.85 17.10 24.17
CA PRO A 41 -0.70 17.97 23.88
C PRO A 41 0.52 17.24 23.34
N ASN A 42 0.72 15.98 23.75
CA ASN A 42 1.85 15.14 23.33
C ASN A 42 1.51 14.27 22.11
N HIS A 43 0.45 14.60 21.36
CA HIS A 43 0.06 13.85 20.17
C HIS A 43 1.05 14.12 19.03
N GLN A 44 2.07 13.25 18.90
CA GLN A 44 3.19 13.41 17.96
C GLN A 44 2.74 13.77 16.53
N ARG A 45 1.65 13.15 16.03
CA ARG A 45 1.14 13.42 14.68
C ARG A 45 0.51 14.80 14.56
N ALA A 46 -0.20 15.27 15.59
CA ALA A 46 -0.89 16.55 15.52
C ALA A 46 0.11 17.71 15.55
N GLN A 47 1.21 17.55 16.31
CA GLN A 47 2.32 18.51 16.32
C GLN A 47 2.99 18.61 14.93
N GLY A 48 3.28 17.47 14.28
CA GLY A 48 3.84 17.46 12.94
C GLY A 48 2.87 18.00 11.87
N ASN A 49 1.61 17.59 11.91
CA ASN A 49 0.58 18.07 10.99
C ASN A 49 0.36 19.59 11.11
N LYS A 50 0.43 20.14 12.34
CA LYS A 50 0.28 21.58 12.58
C LYS A 50 1.33 22.38 11.81
N VAL A 51 2.60 22.02 11.96
CA VAL A 51 3.72 22.66 11.24
C VAL A 51 3.48 22.59 9.73
N TYR A 52 3.11 21.42 9.23
CA TYR A 52 2.86 21.21 7.81
C TYR A 52 1.68 22.03 7.26
N TYR A 53 0.59 22.14 8.01
CA TYR A 53 -0.58 22.95 7.63
C TYR A 53 -0.30 24.44 7.70
N GLU A 54 0.51 24.90 8.66
CA GLU A 54 0.96 26.29 8.77
C GLU A 54 1.86 26.67 7.58
N GLU A 55 2.79 25.81 7.20
CA GLU A 55 3.64 25.99 6.02
C GLU A 55 2.82 26.04 4.72
N ALA A 56 1.89 25.11 4.53
CA ALA A 56 1.00 25.09 3.37
C ALA A 56 0.14 26.36 3.28
N LEU A 57 -0.30 26.90 4.42
CA LEU A 57 -1.04 28.17 4.49
C LEU A 57 -0.15 29.37 4.15
N GLN A 58 1.12 29.35 4.55
CA GLN A 58 2.09 30.38 4.20
C GLN A 58 2.38 30.36 2.69
N GLN A 59 2.62 29.18 2.10
CA GLN A 59 2.87 29.04 0.67
C GLN A 59 1.67 29.51 -0.18
N GLN A 60 0.43 29.25 0.25
CA GLN A 60 -0.77 29.82 -0.39
C GLN A 60 -0.81 31.36 -0.32
N LYS A 61 -0.33 31.95 0.78
CA LYS A 61 -0.24 33.41 0.92
C LYS A 61 0.84 34.00 0.02
N THR A 62 1.98 33.34 -0.13
CA THR A 62 3.07 33.79 -1.00
C THR A 62 2.70 33.67 -2.48
N GLN A 63 2.01 32.60 -2.89
CA GLN A 63 1.46 32.46 -4.25
C GLN A 63 0.43 33.54 -4.58
N LYS A 64 -0.47 33.89 -3.64
CA LYS A 64 -1.43 34.99 -3.84
C LYS A 64 -0.81 36.39 -3.85
N ARG A 65 0.41 36.55 -3.30
CA ARG A 65 1.14 37.82 -3.26
C ARG A 65 1.99 38.05 -4.50
N GLY A 66 2.32 36.99 -5.25
CA GLY A 66 3.11 37.05 -6.49
C GLY A 66 2.37 37.58 -7.73
N GLU A 67 1.04 37.76 -7.68
CA GLU A 67 0.25 38.32 -8.79
C GLU A 67 0.10 39.86 -8.74
N LEU A 68 0.60 40.53 -7.71
CA LEU A 68 0.52 41.99 -7.58
C LEU A 68 1.84 42.58 -7.05
N GLY A 69 2.70 42.99 -8.00
CA GLY A 69 3.59 44.16 -7.98
C GLY A 69 4.54 44.41 -6.79
N ASP A 70 5.83 44.42 -7.11
CA ASP A 70 6.99 45.13 -6.51
C ASP A 70 6.82 45.81 -5.13
N PHE A 71 7.73 45.50 -4.20
CA PHE A 71 8.78 46.40 -3.70
C PHE A 71 9.75 45.63 -2.79
N MET A 72 11.04 45.88 -2.98
CA MET A 72 12.18 45.33 -2.24
C MET A 72 12.18 45.84 -0.79
N ASP A 73 12.62 44.99 0.16
CA ASP A 73 13.43 45.48 1.27
C ASP A 73 14.44 44.41 1.69
N GLU A 74 15.66 44.87 1.91
CA GLU A 74 16.88 44.10 2.17
C GLU A 74 16.93 43.58 3.62
N ASP A 75 17.61 42.43 3.76
CA ASP A 75 18.28 41.93 4.97
C ASP A 75 17.71 40.62 5.55
N ALA A 76 18.08 39.52 4.89
CA ALA A 76 18.23 38.23 5.53
C ALA A 76 19.35 37.49 4.80
N THR A 77 20.49 37.37 5.45
CA THR A 77 21.68 36.63 5.01
C THR A 77 21.31 35.19 4.64
N ALA A 78 21.10 34.96 3.34
CA ALA A 78 20.98 33.63 2.79
C ALA A 78 22.34 32.94 2.87
N VAL A 79 22.42 31.91 3.70
CA VAL A 79 23.46 30.89 3.55
C VAL A 79 23.20 30.20 2.23
N GLU A 80 24.00 30.54 1.21
CA GLU A 80 24.05 29.85 -0.08
C GLU A 80 24.31 28.36 0.15
N LYS A 81 23.25 27.57 0.16
CA LYS A 81 23.33 26.18 -0.28
C LYS A 81 22.87 26.14 -1.72
N GLU A 82 23.87 26.01 -2.58
CA GLU A 82 23.77 25.74 -4.00
C GLU A 82 23.03 24.40 -4.21
N TYR A 83 21.69 24.45 -4.16
CA TYR A 83 20.83 23.42 -4.73
C TYR A 83 20.30 24.00 -6.04
N THR A 84 20.84 23.51 -7.15
CA THR A 84 20.39 23.86 -8.50
C THR A 84 18.90 23.56 -8.64
N ILE A 85 18.10 24.63 -8.79
CA ILE A 85 16.63 24.67 -8.88
C ILE A 85 16.05 23.79 -10.00
N SER A 86 16.87 23.30 -10.94
CA SER A 86 16.42 22.47 -12.06
C SER A 86 16.06 21.03 -11.68
N GLU A 87 16.65 20.45 -10.63
CA GLU A 87 16.38 19.05 -10.24
C GLU A 87 15.05 18.89 -9.48
N SER A 88 14.61 19.91 -8.75
CA SER A 88 13.39 19.85 -7.92
C SER A 88 12.10 20.02 -8.73
N MET A 89 12.13 20.69 -9.89
CA MET A 89 10.95 20.80 -10.77
C MET A 89 10.51 19.43 -11.32
N GLY A 90 11.46 18.57 -11.70
CA GLY A 90 11.16 17.24 -12.25
C GLY A 90 10.56 16.28 -11.22
N GLU A 91 11.00 16.34 -9.96
CA GLU A 91 10.42 15.51 -8.89
C GLU A 91 9.02 15.96 -8.50
N VAL A 92 8.76 17.27 -8.47
CA VAL A 92 7.43 17.83 -8.19
C VAL A 92 6.45 17.48 -9.30
N GLU A 93 6.85 17.62 -10.56
CA GLU A 93 6.02 17.25 -11.71
C GLU A 93 5.70 15.74 -11.72
N LYS A 94 6.69 14.89 -11.45
CA LYS A 94 6.50 13.44 -11.33
C LYS A 94 5.53 13.07 -10.21
N TRP A 95 5.64 13.72 -9.05
CA TRP A 95 4.73 13.50 -7.92
C TRP A 95 3.30 13.95 -8.25
N GLN A 96 3.14 15.10 -8.92
CA GLN A 96 1.82 15.57 -9.35
C GLN A 96 1.16 14.63 -10.35
N ILE A 97 1.92 14.11 -11.32
CA ILE A 97 1.42 13.13 -12.30
C ILE A 97 0.99 11.83 -11.59
N GLU A 98 1.82 11.30 -10.69
CA GLU A 98 1.48 10.09 -9.91
C GLU A 98 0.23 10.29 -9.06
N ARG A 99 0.12 11.44 -8.40
CA ARG A 99 -1.06 11.78 -7.58
C ARG A 99 -2.33 11.86 -8.43
N GLN A 100 -2.27 12.50 -9.59
CA GLN A 100 -3.40 12.60 -10.51
C GLN A 100 -3.84 11.22 -11.02
N ALA A 101 -2.89 10.36 -11.39
CA ALA A 101 -3.16 8.98 -11.79
C ALA A 101 -3.80 8.18 -10.64
N TYR A 102 -3.23 8.27 -9.44
CA TYR A 102 -3.77 7.64 -8.23
C TYR A 102 -5.22 8.07 -7.94
N GLU A 103 -5.49 9.38 -7.85
CA GLU A 103 -6.83 9.90 -7.55
C GLU A 103 -7.85 9.48 -8.62
N ARG A 104 -7.43 9.49 -9.90
CA ARG A 104 -8.26 9.05 -11.03
C ARG A 104 -8.61 7.57 -10.95
N LEU A 105 -7.62 6.71 -10.69
CA LEU A 105 -7.85 5.27 -10.53
C LEU A 105 -8.76 4.97 -9.34
N CYS A 106 -8.62 5.70 -8.24
CA CYS A 106 -9.52 5.55 -7.08
C CYS A 106 -10.98 5.92 -7.37
N ARG A 107 -11.25 6.69 -8.43
CA ARG A 107 -12.61 6.97 -8.93
C ARG A 107 -13.10 5.95 -9.97
N GLY A 108 -12.29 4.94 -10.29
CA GLY A 108 -12.60 3.94 -11.32
C GLY A 108 -12.39 4.44 -12.75
N GLU A 109 -11.70 5.56 -12.93
CA GLU A 109 -11.45 6.18 -14.24
C GLU A 109 -10.17 5.62 -14.92
N GLY A 110 -9.78 4.39 -14.60
CA GLY A 110 -8.63 3.70 -15.21
C GLY A 110 -8.85 3.40 -16.68
N LYS A 111 -7.76 3.44 -17.47
CA LYS A 111 -7.82 3.27 -18.93
C LYS A 111 -6.75 2.31 -19.41
N LEU A 112 -7.09 1.01 -19.38
CA LEU A 112 -6.30 0.02 -20.12
C LEU A 112 -6.50 0.22 -21.62
N SER A 113 -5.44 0.01 -22.40
CA SER A 113 -5.52 0.11 -23.86
C SER A 113 -6.45 -0.99 -24.43
N PRO A 114 -7.12 -0.76 -25.57
CA PRO A 114 -7.92 -1.81 -26.22
C PRO A 114 -7.12 -3.08 -26.52
N GLU A 115 -5.83 -2.92 -26.87
CA GLU A 115 -4.93 -4.05 -27.09
C GLU A 115 -4.69 -4.87 -25.82
N MET A 116 -4.54 -4.21 -24.66
CA MET A 116 -4.43 -4.88 -23.36
C MET A 116 -5.72 -5.64 -23.05
N LEU A 117 -6.87 -4.98 -23.16
CA LEU A 117 -8.18 -5.57 -22.84
C LEU A 117 -8.47 -6.83 -23.64
N LEU A 118 -8.08 -6.89 -24.92
CA LEU A 118 -8.26 -8.08 -25.77
C LEU A 118 -7.42 -9.29 -25.33
N LYS A 119 -6.33 -9.07 -24.59
CA LYS A 119 -5.45 -10.14 -24.09
C LYS A 119 -5.87 -10.66 -22.71
N LEU A 120 -6.68 -9.90 -21.97
CA LEU A 120 -7.18 -10.29 -20.64
C LEU A 120 -8.23 -11.40 -20.79
N HIS A 121 -8.09 -12.46 -19.99
CA HIS A 121 -9.02 -13.58 -20.01
C HIS A 121 -9.00 -14.33 -18.68
N CYS A 122 -10.06 -15.12 -18.47
CA CYS A 122 -10.19 -16.02 -17.33
C CYS A 122 -9.95 -17.47 -17.76
N PHE A 123 -9.28 -18.24 -16.93
CA PHE A 123 -8.97 -19.65 -17.18
C PHE A 123 -8.82 -20.43 -15.88
N TYR A 124 -8.84 -21.75 -15.99
CA TYR A 124 -8.51 -22.65 -14.87
C TYR A 124 -7.01 -22.95 -14.89
N LYS A 125 -6.28 -22.42 -13.91
CA LYS A 125 -4.84 -22.64 -13.77
C LYS A 125 -4.58 -23.98 -13.08
N THR A 126 -3.93 -24.88 -13.80
CA THR A 126 -3.49 -26.18 -13.28
C THR A 126 -2.02 -26.18 -12.82
N GLY A 127 -1.33 -25.04 -12.93
CA GLY A 127 -0.08 -24.67 -12.24
C GLY A 127 1.08 -25.68 -12.22
N PRO A 128 2.16 -25.38 -11.45
CA PRO A 128 3.32 -26.26 -11.36
C PRO A 128 3.08 -27.49 -10.47
N SER A 129 2.13 -27.42 -9.53
CA SER A 129 1.82 -28.53 -8.62
C SER A 129 0.88 -29.55 -9.26
N ALA A 130 1.20 -30.84 -9.11
CA ALA A 130 0.32 -31.92 -9.55
C ALA A 130 -1.08 -31.88 -8.90
N TYR A 131 -1.19 -31.30 -7.70
CA TYR A 131 -2.46 -31.12 -6.99
C TYR A 131 -3.46 -30.27 -7.79
N LEU A 132 -2.99 -29.24 -8.49
CA LEU A 132 -3.84 -28.32 -9.25
C LEU A 132 -4.42 -28.93 -10.53
N ARG A 133 -3.98 -30.15 -10.92
CA ARG A 133 -4.67 -30.92 -11.97
C ARG A 133 -6.00 -31.49 -11.49
N LEU A 134 -6.13 -31.75 -10.19
CA LEU A 134 -7.37 -32.25 -9.57
C LEU A 134 -8.26 -31.11 -9.08
N SER A 135 -7.65 -30.00 -8.64
CA SER A 135 -8.36 -28.81 -8.18
C SER A 135 -7.78 -27.55 -8.84
N PRO A 136 -8.11 -27.27 -10.10
CA PRO A 136 -7.62 -26.09 -10.81
C PRO A 136 -8.11 -24.79 -10.16
N VAL A 137 -7.27 -23.74 -10.18
CA VAL A 137 -7.64 -22.44 -9.62
C VAL A 137 -8.28 -21.55 -10.68
N LYS A 138 -9.45 -20.99 -10.36
CA LYS A 138 -10.10 -19.94 -11.17
C LYS A 138 -9.21 -18.71 -11.20
N THR A 139 -8.63 -18.42 -12.36
CA THR A 139 -7.61 -17.39 -12.53
C THR A 139 -8.07 -16.39 -13.59
N GLU A 140 -7.87 -15.12 -13.31
CA GLU A 140 -8.08 -14.01 -14.23
C GLU A 140 -6.75 -13.25 -14.38
N ILE A 141 -6.42 -12.85 -15.61
CA ILE A 141 -5.30 -11.95 -15.86
C ILE A 141 -5.84 -10.54 -15.89
N ALA A 142 -5.45 -9.73 -14.89
CA ALA A 142 -5.80 -8.31 -14.81
C ALA A 142 -4.82 -7.41 -15.56
N HIS A 143 -3.58 -7.89 -15.77
CA HIS A 143 -2.56 -7.21 -16.57
C HIS A 143 -1.56 -8.23 -17.11
N ILE A 144 -0.96 -7.99 -18.28
CA ILE A 144 -0.01 -8.94 -18.89
C ILE A 144 1.46 -8.60 -18.59
N HIS A 145 1.82 -7.31 -18.48
CA HIS A 145 3.21 -6.85 -18.33
C HIS A 145 3.38 -5.68 -17.34
N PRO A 146 3.69 -5.92 -16.06
CA PRO A 146 3.88 -7.22 -15.44
C PRO A 146 2.56 -7.99 -15.38
N THR A 147 2.68 -9.31 -15.25
CA THR A 147 1.49 -10.14 -15.11
C THR A 147 0.89 -9.98 -13.72
N ILE A 148 -0.36 -9.52 -13.66
CA ILE A 148 -1.13 -9.42 -12.42
C ILE A 148 -2.28 -10.43 -12.52
N TYR A 149 -2.27 -11.39 -11.61
CA TYR A 149 -3.30 -12.43 -11.53
C TYR A 149 -4.32 -12.09 -10.45
N ILE A 150 -5.59 -12.39 -10.72
CA ILE A 150 -6.64 -12.49 -9.71
C ILE A 150 -7.05 -13.97 -9.60
N PHE A 151 -6.91 -14.52 -8.40
CA PHE A 151 -7.41 -15.85 -8.06
C PHE A 151 -8.77 -15.72 -7.38
N HIS A 152 -9.78 -16.37 -7.96
CA HIS A 152 -11.15 -16.36 -7.43
C HIS A 152 -11.41 -17.56 -6.54
N ASP A 153 -12.29 -17.38 -5.55
CA ASP A 153 -12.72 -18.42 -4.60
C ASP A 153 -11.56 -19.11 -3.88
N ILE A 154 -10.52 -18.34 -3.53
CA ILE A 154 -9.25 -18.87 -3.01
C ILE A 154 -9.20 -18.95 -1.48
N LEU A 155 -10.07 -18.21 -0.81
CA LEU A 155 -10.19 -18.18 0.63
C LEU A 155 -11.66 -18.33 1.01
N ALA A 156 -11.99 -19.38 1.77
CA ALA A 156 -13.36 -19.67 2.15
C ALA A 156 -13.84 -18.76 3.28
N ASP A 157 -15.15 -18.55 3.39
CA ASP A 157 -15.75 -17.69 4.42
C ASP A 157 -15.41 -18.11 5.85
N SER A 158 -15.30 -19.41 6.11
CA SER A 158 -14.86 -19.94 7.41
C SER A 158 -13.40 -19.57 7.68
N GLU A 159 -12.52 -19.70 6.69
CA GLU A 159 -11.10 -19.37 6.82
C GLU A 159 -10.91 -17.86 7.03
N ILE A 160 -11.69 -17.03 6.32
CA ILE A 160 -11.72 -15.57 6.52
C ILE A 160 -12.10 -15.25 7.97
N SER A 161 -13.13 -15.93 8.49
CA SER A 161 -13.64 -15.68 9.85
C SER A 161 -12.60 -16.06 10.90
N ASP A 162 -11.98 -17.24 10.78
CA ASP A 162 -10.89 -17.70 11.64
C ASP A 162 -9.72 -16.70 11.64
N ILE A 163 -9.28 -16.26 10.46
CA ILE A 163 -8.16 -15.31 10.33
C ILE A 163 -8.51 -13.97 10.99
N LYS A 164 -9.72 -13.45 10.79
CA LYS A 164 -10.16 -12.21 11.43
C LYS A 164 -10.24 -12.35 12.95
N GLU A 165 -10.74 -13.47 13.46
CA GLU A 165 -10.82 -13.73 14.91
C GLU A 165 -9.42 -13.77 15.54
N LEU A 166 -8.46 -14.47 14.92
CA LEU A 166 -7.06 -14.53 15.37
C LEU A 166 -6.35 -13.18 15.30
N ALA A 167 -6.63 -12.39 14.27
CA ALA A 167 -6.02 -11.08 14.03
C ALA A 167 -6.54 -10.00 14.98
N THR A 168 -7.85 -10.02 15.27
CA THR A 168 -8.54 -8.96 16.03
C THR A 168 -7.88 -8.58 17.37
N PRO A 169 -7.52 -9.52 18.25
CA PRO A 169 -6.86 -9.18 19.52
C PRO A 169 -5.40 -8.74 19.35
N LYS A 170 -4.76 -9.05 18.21
CA LYS A 170 -3.36 -8.71 17.91
C LYS A 170 -3.22 -7.36 17.19
N PHE A 171 -4.32 -6.70 16.82
CA PHE A 171 -4.26 -5.45 16.06
C PHE A 171 -3.54 -4.35 16.84
N LYS A 172 -2.49 -3.83 16.21
CA LYS A 172 -1.83 -2.59 16.58
C LYS A 172 -1.99 -1.60 15.42
N ARG A 173 -1.80 -0.32 15.70
CA ARG A 173 -1.71 0.69 14.63
C ARG A 173 -0.58 0.29 13.68
N ALA A 174 -0.84 0.27 12.36
CA ALA A 174 0.14 -0.22 11.40
C ALA A 174 1.42 0.63 11.44
N THR A 175 2.57 -0.02 11.58
CA THR A 175 3.90 0.58 11.45
C THR A 175 4.47 0.26 10.07
N VAL A 176 5.25 1.18 9.51
CA VAL A 176 6.01 1.04 8.28
C VAL A 176 7.48 0.90 8.61
N GLN A 177 8.26 0.23 7.76
CA GLN A 177 9.70 0.22 7.90
C GLN A 177 10.25 1.51 7.28
N ASN A 178 10.95 2.34 8.07
CA ASN A 178 11.57 3.55 7.58
C ASN A 178 12.74 3.19 6.65
N TYR A 179 12.71 3.71 5.42
CA TYR A 179 13.69 3.39 4.38
C TYR A 179 15.11 3.93 4.67
N LYS A 180 15.26 4.90 5.57
CA LYS A 180 16.54 5.47 5.99
C LYS A 180 17.12 4.76 7.22
N THR A 181 16.27 4.41 8.19
CA THR A 181 16.75 3.87 9.48
C THR A 181 16.54 2.36 9.63
N GLY A 182 15.68 1.75 8.80
CA GLY A 182 15.29 0.35 8.92
C GLY A 182 14.36 0.04 10.10
N GLU A 183 14.01 1.04 10.92
CA GLU A 183 13.16 0.90 12.10
C GLU A 183 11.67 0.95 11.77
N LEU A 184 10.83 0.38 12.64
CA LEU A 184 9.38 0.42 12.49
C LEU A 184 8.82 1.76 13.03
N GLU A 185 8.33 2.61 12.14
CA GLU A 185 7.73 3.90 12.47
C GLU A 185 6.22 3.91 12.18
N THR A 186 5.44 4.71 12.93
CA THR A 186 4.03 4.95 12.60
C THR A 186 3.93 6.00 11.48
N ALA A 187 3.51 5.60 10.29
CA ALA A 187 3.39 6.51 9.14
C ALA A 187 2.08 7.30 9.13
N SER A 188 2.16 8.59 8.78
CA SER A 188 1.00 9.43 8.47
C SER A 188 0.28 9.02 7.18
N TYR A 189 0.99 8.34 6.25
CA TYR A 189 0.51 7.92 4.93
C TYR A 189 -0.16 6.53 4.88
N ARG A 190 -0.26 5.83 6.01
CA ARG A 190 -0.97 4.53 6.12
C ARG A 190 -1.95 4.56 7.29
N ILE A 191 -3.23 4.59 6.97
CA ILE A 191 -4.31 4.60 7.96
C ILE A 191 -4.94 3.20 8.02
N SER A 192 -4.32 2.30 8.79
CA SER A 192 -4.84 0.95 9.04
C SER A 192 -4.40 0.39 10.39
N LYS A 193 -5.12 -0.63 10.86
CA LYS A 193 -4.64 -1.52 11.92
C LYS A 193 -4.07 -2.77 11.27
N SER A 194 -2.92 -3.24 11.75
CA SER A 194 -2.31 -4.48 11.26
C SER A 194 -1.94 -5.44 12.38
N SER A 195 -1.95 -6.72 12.05
CA SER A 195 -1.46 -7.81 12.89
C SER A 195 -0.73 -8.81 12.01
N TRP A 196 0.16 -9.61 12.60
CA TRP A 196 0.88 -10.67 11.90
C TRP A 196 0.53 -12.01 12.52
N LEU A 197 0.26 -12.98 11.65
CA LEU A 197 -0.11 -14.35 12.02
C LEU A 197 0.94 -15.32 11.50
N LYS A 198 1.49 -16.11 12.41
CA LYS A 198 2.45 -17.17 12.11
C LYS A 198 1.72 -18.43 11.63
N ALA A 199 2.43 -19.29 10.91
CA ALA A 199 1.86 -20.57 10.48
C ALA A 199 1.43 -21.42 11.68
N GLU A 200 2.19 -21.35 12.78
CA GLU A 200 1.96 -22.11 14.00
C GLU A 200 0.79 -21.57 14.83
N ASP A 201 0.30 -20.35 14.55
CA ASP A 201 -0.83 -19.76 15.27
C ASP A 201 -2.14 -20.53 15.00
N SER A 202 -2.30 -21.14 13.82
CA SER A 202 -3.50 -21.89 13.47
C SER A 202 -3.32 -22.76 12.22
N LYS A 203 -3.97 -23.94 12.23
CA LYS A 203 -4.08 -24.82 11.05
C LYS A 203 -4.68 -24.12 9.84
N THR A 204 -5.54 -23.11 10.04
CA THR A 204 -6.11 -22.32 8.94
C THR A 204 -5.03 -21.49 8.26
N VAL A 205 -4.16 -20.81 9.03
CA VAL A 205 -3.04 -20.02 8.50
C VAL A 205 -2.02 -20.89 7.79
N GLU A 206 -1.69 -22.06 8.37
CA GLU A 206 -0.81 -23.05 7.75
C GLU A 206 -1.35 -23.52 6.38
N LYS A 207 -2.65 -23.89 6.31
CA LYS A 207 -3.29 -24.29 5.04
C LYS A 207 -3.29 -23.18 4.00
N VAL A 208 -3.50 -21.94 4.41
CA VAL A 208 -3.43 -20.79 3.51
C VAL A 208 -2.01 -20.63 2.95
N ASN A 209 -0.96 -20.74 3.78
CA ASN A 209 0.42 -20.71 3.30
C ASN A 209 0.72 -21.85 2.30
N GLN A 210 0.29 -23.08 2.61
CA GLN A 210 0.44 -24.22 1.69
C GLN A 210 -0.28 -23.99 0.36
N ARG A 211 -1.47 -23.37 0.40
CA ARG A 211 -2.23 -23.00 -0.80
C ARG A 211 -1.47 -21.98 -1.66
N ILE A 212 -0.89 -20.95 -1.05
CA ILE A 212 -0.06 -19.97 -1.77
C ILE A 212 1.12 -20.65 -2.46
N GLU A 213 1.82 -21.55 -1.76
CA GLU A 213 2.92 -22.33 -2.33
C GLU A 213 2.48 -23.15 -3.55
N VAL A 214 1.37 -23.89 -3.42
CA VAL A 214 0.83 -24.72 -4.50
C VAL A 214 0.44 -23.91 -5.74
N ILE A 215 -0.14 -22.73 -5.55
CA ILE A 215 -0.63 -21.85 -6.63
C ILE A 215 0.52 -21.15 -7.35
N THR A 216 1.45 -20.60 -6.57
CA THR A 216 2.55 -19.77 -7.09
C THR A 216 3.73 -20.62 -7.54
N GLY A 217 3.89 -21.82 -6.98
CA GLY A 217 5.11 -22.62 -7.10
C GLY A 217 6.26 -22.14 -6.23
N LEU A 218 6.11 -20.99 -5.54
CA LEU A 218 7.16 -20.38 -4.73
C LEU A 218 7.21 -21.01 -3.33
N ASN A 219 8.41 -21.18 -2.79
CA ASN A 219 8.64 -21.71 -1.45
C ASN A 219 8.17 -20.70 -0.38
N MET A 220 7.49 -21.17 0.68
CA MET A 220 7.02 -20.32 1.78
C MET A 220 7.93 -20.29 3.01
N GLN A 221 9.01 -21.07 3.05
CA GLN A 221 9.90 -21.20 4.22
C GLN A 221 10.50 -19.87 4.68
N THR A 222 10.84 -18.99 3.73
CA THR A 222 11.42 -17.66 3.97
C THR A 222 10.39 -16.55 3.81
N ALA A 223 9.14 -16.89 3.47
CA ALA A 223 8.08 -15.91 3.31
C ALA A 223 7.67 -15.32 4.67
N GLU A 224 7.28 -14.05 4.68
CA GLU A 224 6.90 -13.36 5.90
C GLU A 224 5.63 -13.95 6.54
N GLU A 225 5.40 -13.63 7.81
CA GLU A 225 4.14 -13.91 8.50
C GLU A 225 2.95 -13.33 7.72
N LEU A 226 1.79 -13.96 7.84
CA LEU A 226 0.58 -13.50 7.17
C LEU A 226 0.13 -12.17 7.81
N GLN A 227 0.33 -11.06 7.11
CA GLN A 227 -0.08 -9.74 7.59
C GLN A 227 -1.58 -9.57 7.33
N VAL A 228 -2.36 -9.33 8.38
CA VAL A 228 -3.76 -8.95 8.28
C VAL A 228 -3.87 -7.44 8.49
N ALA A 229 -4.58 -6.76 7.61
CA ALA A 229 -4.83 -5.32 7.71
C ALA A 229 -6.32 -4.98 7.62
N ASN A 230 -6.73 -4.02 8.44
CA ASN A 230 -8.07 -3.48 8.48
C ASN A 230 -8.05 -1.97 8.20
N TYR A 231 -8.76 -1.55 7.17
CA TYR A 231 -8.97 -0.15 6.79
C TYR A 231 -10.45 0.21 7.03
N GLY A 232 -10.70 1.11 7.97
CA GLY A 232 -12.00 1.75 8.15
C GLY A 232 -12.24 2.86 7.13
N ILE A 233 -13.30 3.65 7.30
CA ILE A 233 -13.62 4.80 6.45
C ILE A 233 -12.42 5.76 6.38
N GLY A 234 -12.05 6.17 5.17
CA GLY A 234 -10.88 7.02 4.89
C GLY A 234 -9.54 6.30 5.00
N GLY A 235 -9.52 5.04 5.47
CA GLY A 235 -8.33 4.21 5.53
C GLY A 235 -7.76 3.97 4.13
N HIS A 236 -6.47 4.25 3.96
CA HIS A 236 -5.75 4.15 2.69
C HIS A 236 -4.27 3.84 2.93
N TYR A 237 -3.56 3.56 1.84
CA TYR A 237 -2.11 3.43 1.81
C TYR A 237 -1.59 4.10 0.53
N GLU A 238 -0.79 5.15 0.69
CA GLU A 238 -0.14 5.86 -0.43
C GLU A 238 0.69 4.93 -1.35
N PRO A 239 0.96 5.37 -2.60
CA PRO A 239 1.79 4.63 -3.55
C PRO A 239 3.16 4.20 -2.99
N HIS A 240 3.42 2.91 -3.02
CA HIS A 240 4.65 2.30 -2.51
C HIS A 240 5.09 1.10 -3.36
N PHE A 241 6.29 0.62 -3.06
CA PHE A 241 6.80 -0.67 -3.50
C PHE A 241 6.79 -1.63 -2.33
N ASP A 242 6.54 -2.91 -2.61
CA ASP A 242 6.68 -3.94 -1.59
C ASP A 242 8.13 -4.42 -1.43
N TYR A 243 8.96 -4.24 -2.45
CA TYR A 243 10.38 -4.57 -2.44
C TYR A 243 11.25 -3.40 -1.96
N ALA A 244 12.44 -3.74 -1.46
CA ALA A 244 13.47 -2.75 -1.15
C ALA A 244 14.18 -2.23 -2.39
N ARG A 245 14.35 -0.92 -2.49
CA ARG A 245 15.05 -0.29 -3.63
C ARG A 245 16.56 -0.33 -3.45
N ARG A 246 17.32 -0.13 -4.53
CA ARG A 246 18.80 -0.17 -4.52
C ARG A 246 19.42 0.86 -3.58
N GLU A 247 18.72 1.97 -3.35
CA GLU A 247 19.14 3.04 -2.45
C GLU A 247 18.99 2.66 -0.96
N GLU A 248 18.21 1.61 -0.66
CA GLU A 248 17.86 1.15 0.69
C GLU A 248 18.85 0.05 1.13
N LYS A 249 20.08 0.46 1.44
CA LYS A 249 21.25 -0.42 1.62
C LYS A 249 21.15 -1.47 2.74
N ASP A 250 20.23 -1.29 3.70
CA ASP A 250 20.09 -2.17 4.87
C ASP A 250 18.77 -2.95 4.89
N ALA A 251 17.91 -2.77 3.89
CA ALA A 251 16.63 -3.45 3.85
C ALA A 251 16.84 -4.98 3.74
N PHE A 252 16.22 -5.72 4.67
CA PHE A 252 16.29 -7.19 4.80
C PHE A 252 17.69 -7.79 5.09
N LYS A 253 18.74 -6.98 5.24
CA LYS A 253 20.11 -7.45 5.50
C LYS A 253 20.23 -8.24 6.80
N SER A 254 19.48 -7.84 7.83
CA SER A 254 19.42 -8.52 9.12
C SER A 254 18.64 -9.84 9.09
N LEU A 255 17.68 -9.98 8.17
CA LEU A 255 16.87 -11.18 8.00
C LEU A 255 17.60 -12.25 7.18
N GLY A 256 18.49 -11.84 6.27
CA GLY A 256 19.25 -12.75 5.42
C GLY A 256 18.35 -13.59 4.50
N THR A 257 17.14 -13.10 4.21
CA THR A 257 16.13 -13.75 3.36
C THR A 257 16.13 -13.19 1.93
N GLY A 258 16.87 -12.10 1.68
CA GLY A 258 16.83 -11.39 0.40
C GLY A 258 15.60 -10.50 0.27
N ASN A 259 15.41 -9.88 -0.89
CA ASN A 259 14.33 -8.96 -1.15
C ASN A 259 12.98 -9.69 -1.35
N ARG A 260 11.87 -8.96 -1.36
CA ARG A 260 10.53 -9.52 -1.57
C ARG A 260 10.28 -9.70 -3.07
N ILE A 261 10.26 -10.93 -3.55
CA ILE A 261 10.10 -11.26 -4.97
C ILE A 261 8.67 -11.15 -5.49
N ALA A 262 7.69 -11.29 -4.60
CA ALA A 262 6.29 -11.36 -4.96
C ALA A 262 5.38 -11.01 -3.78
N THR A 263 4.17 -10.56 -4.13
CA THR A 263 3.11 -10.25 -3.17
C THR A 263 1.88 -11.06 -3.52
N PHE A 264 1.27 -11.66 -2.50
CA PHE A 264 -0.02 -12.32 -2.57
C PHE A 264 -0.99 -11.61 -1.61
N LEU A 265 -1.95 -10.88 -2.16
CA LEU A 265 -2.88 -10.02 -1.43
C LEU A 265 -4.30 -10.61 -1.48
N PHE A 266 -4.78 -11.14 -0.36
CA PHE A 266 -6.17 -11.60 -0.21
C PHE A 266 -7.11 -10.45 0.10
N TYR A 267 -8.30 -10.49 -0.51
CA TYR A 267 -9.44 -9.65 -0.17
C TYR A 267 -10.40 -10.44 0.73
N MET A 268 -10.57 -10.01 1.98
CA MET A 268 -11.35 -10.71 3.02
C MET A 268 -12.67 -10.01 3.35
N SER A 269 -13.05 -9.02 2.57
CA SER A 269 -14.33 -8.32 2.66
C SER A 269 -14.70 -7.75 1.30
N ASP A 270 -15.98 -7.71 1.01
CA ASP A 270 -16.52 -6.81 0.00
C ASP A 270 -16.50 -5.38 0.57
N VAL A 271 -16.30 -4.39 -0.31
CA VAL A 271 -16.28 -2.98 0.07
C VAL A 271 -17.28 -2.27 -0.83
N ASP A 272 -18.28 -1.64 -0.23
CA ASP A 272 -19.40 -1.06 -0.98
C ASP A 272 -18.95 0.09 -1.89
N ALA A 273 -17.99 0.91 -1.41
CA ALA A 273 -17.40 1.98 -2.22
C ALA A 273 -15.96 2.31 -1.79
N GLY A 274 -15.10 2.58 -2.77
CA GLY A 274 -13.68 2.85 -2.56
C GLY A 274 -12.86 1.59 -2.28
N GLY A 275 -11.70 1.74 -1.66
CA GLY A 275 -10.88 0.61 -1.21
C GLY A 275 -10.23 -0.22 -2.33
N ALA A 276 -10.22 0.23 -3.59
CA ALA A 276 -9.48 -0.42 -4.67
C ALA A 276 -7.97 -0.52 -4.35
N THR A 277 -7.32 -1.56 -4.87
CA THR A 277 -5.85 -1.60 -4.97
C THR A 277 -5.49 -1.13 -6.38
N VAL A 278 -4.72 -0.05 -6.50
CA VAL A 278 -4.45 0.60 -7.79
C VAL A 278 -2.97 0.56 -8.11
N PHE A 279 -2.66 0.45 -9.41
CA PHE A 279 -1.30 0.48 -9.95
C PHE A 279 -1.21 1.70 -10.88
N PRO A 280 -0.77 2.88 -10.38
CA PRO A 280 -0.81 4.14 -11.12
C PRO A 280 -0.15 4.07 -12.50
N GLN A 281 1.01 3.43 -12.59
CA GLN A 281 1.76 3.31 -13.86
C GLN A 281 1.11 2.34 -14.86
N LEU A 282 0.22 1.46 -14.40
CA LEU A 282 -0.47 0.47 -15.23
C LEU A 282 -1.88 0.86 -15.60
N GLU A 283 -2.37 2.02 -15.15
CA GLU A 283 -3.77 2.43 -15.37
C GLU A 283 -4.79 1.41 -14.85
N LEU A 284 -4.40 0.61 -13.85
CA LEU A 284 -5.14 -0.55 -13.38
C LEU A 284 -5.74 -0.31 -11.98
N SER A 285 -7.00 -0.71 -11.82
CA SER A 285 -7.70 -0.74 -10.54
C SER A 285 -8.24 -2.13 -10.27
N LEU A 286 -7.88 -2.69 -9.12
CA LEU A 286 -8.39 -3.98 -8.62
C LEU A 286 -9.40 -3.71 -7.50
N TRP A 287 -10.67 -3.93 -7.79
CA TRP A 287 -11.73 -3.74 -6.81
C TRP A 287 -11.80 -4.94 -5.85
N PRO A 288 -11.88 -4.71 -4.54
CA PRO A 288 -11.89 -5.78 -3.55
C PRO A 288 -13.16 -6.62 -3.70
N LYS A 289 -12.98 -7.94 -3.78
CA LYS A 289 -14.06 -8.92 -3.78
C LYS A 289 -13.72 -10.00 -2.76
N LYS A 290 -14.59 -10.25 -1.80
CA LYS A 290 -14.34 -11.21 -0.73
C LYS A 290 -13.99 -12.59 -1.30
N GLY A 291 -12.96 -13.21 -0.72
CA GLY A 291 -12.51 -14.56 -1.08
C GLY A 291 -11.60 -14.61 -2.31
N THR A 292 -11.30 -13.48 -2.95
CA THR A 292 -10.32 -13.42 -4.05
C THR A 292 -8.92 -13.02 -3.55
N ALA A 293 -7.91 -13.19 -4.40
CA ALA A 293 -6.58 -12.66 -4.15
C ALA A 293 -5.93 -12.12 -5.40
N ALA A 294 -5.17 -11.04 -5.25
CA ALA A 294 -4.27 -10.54 -6.29
C ALA A 294 -2.85 -11.08 -6.07
N PHE A 295 -2.15 -11.37 -7.16
CA PHE A 295 -0.78 -11.82 -7.14
C PHE A 295 0.05 -11.18 -8.25
N TRP A 296 1.22 -10.68 -7.89
CA TRP A 296 2.20 -10.13 -8.83
C TRP A 296 3.62 -10.38 -8.32
N HIS A 297 4.58 -10.37 -9.24
CA HIS A 297 5.99 -10.38 -8.90
C HIS A 297 6.48 -8.95 -8.74
N ASN A 298 7.19 -8.67 -7.65
CA ASN A 298 7.76 -7.37 -7.33
C ASN A 298 9.11 -7.13 -8.01
N LEU A 299 9.83 -8.22 -8.31
CA LEU A 299 11.14 -8.18 -8.95
C LEU A 299 11.07 -8.88 -10.32
N HIS A 300 11.84 -8.38 -11.26
CA HIS A 300 12.21 -9.08 -12.49
C HIS A 300 13.02 -10.35 -12.18
N PRO A 301 13.12 -11.31 -13.11
CA PRO A 301 14.01 -12.47 -12.97
C PRO A 301 15.49 -12.09 -12.72
N SER A 302 15.91 -10.89 -13.11
CA SER A 302 17.25 -10.36 -12.82
C SER A 302 17.47 -9.98 -11.35
N GLY A 303 16.41 -9.97 -10.52
CA GLY A 303 16.41 -9.46 -9.14
C GLY A 303 16.21 -7.94 -9.06
N GLU A 304 16.10 -7.24 -10.18
CA GLU A 304 15.79 -5.82 -10.20
C GLU A 304 14.31 -5.57 -9.89
N GLY A 305 14.03 -4.53 -9.09
CA GLY A 305 12.66 -4.17 -8.74
C GLY A 305 11.86 -3.65 -9.93
N ASP A 306 10.67 -4.22 -10.13
CA ASP A 306 9.78 -3.82 -11.21
C ASP A 306 9.00 -2.55 -10.82
N THR A 307 9.42 -1.42 -11.39
CA THR A 307 8.83 -0.11 -11.12
C THR A 307 7.34 0.00 -11.47
N LEU A 308 6.84 -0.86 -12.36
CA LEU A 308 5.43 -0.91 -12.75
C LEU A 308 4.53 -1.51 -11.66
N THR A 309 5.13 -2.20 -10.69
CA THR A 309 4.41 -2.78 -9.54
C THR A 309 4.14 -1.78 -8.43
N ARG A 310 4.50 -0.50 -8.64
CA ARG A 310 4.15 0.58 -7.71
C ARG A 310 2.64 0.63 -7.53
N HIS A 311 2.17 0.47 -6.31
CA HIS A 311 0.75 0.31 -6.04
C HIS A 311 0.33 1.02 -4.75
N ALA A 312 -0.98 1.24 -4.63
CA ALA A 312 -1.59 1.94 -3.52
C ALA A 312 -2.93 1.29 -3.13
N ALA A 313 -3.40 1.56 -1.92
CA ALA A 313 -4.75 1.26 -1.51
C ALA A 313 -5.57 2.55 -1.45
N CYS A 314 -6.60 2.65 -2.29
CA CYS A 314 -7.52 3.76 -2.31
C CYS A 314 -8.30 3.91 -0.99
N PRO A 315 -8.75 5.13 -0.65
CA PRO A 315 -9.57 5.34 0.54
C PRO A 315 -10.84 4.50 0.50
N VAL A 316 -11.17 3.85 1.61
CA VAL A 316 -12.49 3.23 1.81
C VAL A 316 -13.51 4.34 2.00
N LEU A 317 -14.54 4.39 1.16
CA LEU A 317 -15.58 5.42 1.25
C LEU A 317 -16.78 4.90 2.05
N VAL A 318 -17.18 3.65 1.80
CA VAL A 318 -18.30 2.97 2.49
C VAL A 318 -17.90 1.55 2.84
N GLY A 319 -18.19 1.13 4.07
CA GLY A 319 -17.87 -0.20 4.58
C GLY A 319 -16.50 -0.27 5.27
N THR A 320 -15.85 -1.43 5.22
CA THR A 320 -14.56 -1.67 5.87
C THR A 320 -13.77 -2.69 5.04
N LYS A 321 -12.54 -2.34 4.67
CA LYS A 321 -11.67 -3.22 3.88
C LYS A 321 -10.80 -4.07 4.80
N TRP A 322 -10.96 -5.37 4.70
CA TRP A 322 -10.08 -6.37 5.27
C TRP A 322 -9.26 -7.02 4.18
N VAL A 323 -7.94 -7.00 4.36
CA VAL A 323 -7.01 -7.68 3.44
C VAL A 323 -5.97 -8.45 4.21
N SER A 324 -5.38 -9.45 3.55
CA SER A 324 -4.26 -10.19 4.08
C SER A 324 -3.12 -10.22 3.08
N ASN A 325 -1.94 -9.74 3.45
CA ASN A 325 -0.73 -9.76 2.64
C ASN A 325 0.17 -10.94 3.03
N LYS A 326 0.73 -11.59 2.01
CA LYS A 326 1.85 -12.52 2.14
C LYS A 326 2.96 -12.04 1.21
N TRP A 327 4.10 -11.70 1.79
CA TRP A 327 5.31 -11.36 1.05
C TRP A 327 6.25 -12.56 0.99
N ILE A 328 6.75 -12.84 -0.21
CA ILE A 328 7.60 -14.00 -0.50
C ILE A 328 9.00 -13.49 -0.82
N HIS A 329 10.02 -14.07 -0.19
CA HIS A 329 11.41 -13.63 -0.33
C HIS A 329 12.19 -14.43 -1.38
N GLU A 330 13.32 -13.85 -1.84
CA GLU A 330 14.25 -14.43 -2.83
C GLU A 330 14.87 -15.76 -2.37
N ARG A 331 15.30 -15.83 -1.11
CA ARG A 331 16.00 -17.01 -0.59
C ARG A 331 15.07 -18.22 -0.55
N GLY A 332 15.56 -19.37 -1.00
CA GLY A 332 14.78 -20.61 -1.08
C GLY A 332 14.01 -20.76 -2.40
N GLN A 333 14.19 -19.84 -3.34
CA GLN A 333 13.58 -19.87 -4.68
C GLN A 333 14.57 -20.23 -5.79
N GLU A 334 15.83 -20.50 -5.46
CA GLU A 334 16.94 -20.63 -6.41
C GLU A 334 16.67 -21.66 -7.52
N PHE A 335 15.94 -22.73 -7.18
CA PHE A 335 15.55 -23.80 -8.11
C PHE A 335 14.09 -23.71 -8.60
N ARG A 336 13.28 -22.83 -8.02
CA ARG A 336 11.85 -22.67 -8.35
C ARG A 336 11.61 -21.47 -9.27
N ARG A 337 12.45 -20.46 -9.16
CA ARG A 337 12.47 -19.25 -9.99
C ARG A 337 13.92 -18.86 -10.27
N PRO A 338 14.59 -19.53 -11.22
CA PRO A 338 15.96 -19.21 -11.60
C PRO A 338 16.08 -17.76 -12.08
N CYS A 339 17.20 -17.11 -11.77
CA CYS A 339 17.46 -15.77 -12.29
C CYS A 339 17.75 -15.82 -13.79
N GLU A 340 17.27 -14.80 -14.51
CA GLU A 340 17.60 -14.62 -15.93
C GLU A 340 18.37 -13.32 -16.12
N LEU A 341 19.28 -13.31 -17.11
CA LEU A 341 20.12 -12.15 -17.40
C LEU A 341 19.35 -11.02 -18.10
N ASP A 342 18.23 -11.34 -18.77
CA ASP A 342 17.37 -10.32 -19.39
C ASP A 342 16.28 -9.88 -18.40
N PRO A 343 16.27 -8.60 -17.96
CA PRO A 343 15.23 -8.08 -17.09
C PRO A 343 13.83 -8.07 -17.73
N ARG A 344 13.73 -8.26 -19.06
CA ARG A 344 12.46 -8.26 -19.81
C ARG A 344 11.98 -9.64 -20.23
N ALA A 345 12.73 -10.70 -19.92
CA ALA A 345 12.26 -12.06 -20.21
C ALA A 345 11.05 -12.39 -19.32
N LEU A 346 9.96 -12.78 -19.98
CA LEU A 346 8.64 -13.07 -19.38
C LEU A 346 8.50 -14.56 -19.06
#